data_AF-A0A957K0I5-F1
#
_entry.id   AF-A0A957K0I5-F1
#
_cell.length_a   1.000
_cell.length_b   1.000
_cell.length_c   1.000
_cell.angle_alpha   90.00
_cell.angle_beta   90.00
_cell.angle_gamma   90.00
#
_symmetry.space_group_name_H-M   'P 1'
#
loop_
_entity.id
_entity.type
_entity.pdbx_description
1 polymer ?
#
loop_
_entity_poly.entity_id
_entity_poly.type
_entity_poly.pdbx_seq_one_letter_code
_entity_poly.pdbx_strand_id
1 'polypeptide(L)'
;MKARELAKLGVPQSVRHLAGMAVREARRNGTSKDKIRQMLRAVIEEPEKYSRHALYGELAEGILALSPAEKPFQPREELAPFQIWGDGLDYKAIEQMKNAASLPVAVRGAMMPDAHVGYGLPIGGVLATRNSVIPYAVGVDIACRMKLTVLDMNPHVLISEPERLITVLREETRFGKGANFRKPREHAVMDEDWSVTQITRNLKDKAWSQLGTSGGGNHFVEFGLIHFAEAELGIEPGSYLALLSHSGSRGPGAMVANHYSKAARAAQPHLPTHLGHLAWLDLDSEDGQAYWAAMELMGHYAAANHACIHDHVSRALGTKALLSVENHHNFAWKETYDGEELIIHRKGATPAG
;
A
#
# COMPACT_ATOMS: atom_id res chain seq x y z
N MET A 1 34.08 19.38 3.55
CA MET A 1 32.69 19.22 4.03
C MET A 1 32.62 17.89 4.77
N LYS A 2 31.75 17.74 5.78
CA LYS A 2 31.64 16.47 6.52
C LYS A 2 30.83 15.44 5.72
N ALA A 3 31.04 14.14 5.93
CA ALA A 3 30.31 13.08 5.23
C ALA A 3 28.78 13.25 5.30
N ARG A 4 28.25 13.70 6.44
CA ARG A 4 26.82 14.00 6.63
C ARG A 4 26.32 15.17 5.77
N GLU A 5 27.16 16.17 5.48
CA GLU A 5 26.80 17.27 4.57
C GLU A 5 26.76 16.79 3.11
N LEU A 6 27.69 15.90 2.71
CA LEU A 6 27.71 15.31 1.38
C LEU A 6 26.49 14.40 1.13
N ALA A 7 26.14 13.57 2.12
CA ALA A 7 24.93 12.75 2.05
C ALA A 7 23.66 13.60 1.86
N LYS A 8 23.54 14.73 2.58
CA LYS A 8 22.41 15.67 2.43
C LYS A 8 22.33 16.35 1.05
N LEU A 9 23.44 16.36 0.30
CA LEU A 9 23.48 16.89 -1.06
C LEU A 9 23.17 15.82 -2.11
N GLY A 10 22.90 14.58 -1.69
CA GLY A 10 22.61 13.47 -2.60
C GLY A 10 23.84 12.67 -3.03
N VAL A 11 25.03 12.92 -2.48
CA VAL A 11 26.25 12.18 -2.86
C VAL A 11 26.14 10.70 -2.43
N PRO A 12 26.19 9.74 -3.38
CA PRO A 12 26.11 8.30 -3.10
C PRO A 12 27.28 7.82 -2.24
N GLN A 13 26.99 6.86 -1.35
CA GLN A 13 27.93 6.46 -0.30
C GLN A 13 29.28 5.97 -0.82
N SER A 14 29.27 5.13 -1.86
CA SER A 14 30.45 4.58 -2.52
C SER A 14 31.37 5.66 -3.10
N VAL A 15 30.82 6.75 -3.63
CA VAL A 15 31.59 7.86 -4.24
C VAL A 15 31.84 9.04 -3.30
N ARG A 16 31.42 8.97 -2.02
CA ARG A 16 31.65 10.07 -1.05
C ARG A 16 33.13 10.39 -0.87
N HIS A 17 34.01 9.41 -1.03
CA HIS A 17 35.45 9.63 -0.94
C HIS A 17 35.95 10.53 -2.09
N LEU A 18 35.48 10.31 -3.33
CA LEU A 18 35.75 11.15 -4.51
C LEU A 18 35.21 12.57 -4.31
N ALA A 19 33.97 12.70 -3.81
CA ALA A 19 33.41 14.01 -3.48
C ALA A 19 34.22 14.73 -2.39
N GLY A 20 34.73 13.98 -1.41
CA GLY A 20 35.64 14.50 -0.39
C GLY A 20 36.96 15.02 -0.97
N MET A 21 37.52 14.33 -1.96
CA MET A 21 38.72 14.76 -2.69
C MET A 21 38.47 16.05 -3.47
N ALA A 22 37.42 16.07 -4.30
CA ALA A 22 37.04 17.24 -5.09
C ALA A 22 36.80 18.49 -4.22
N VAL A 23 36.13 18.34 -3.08
CA VAL A 23 35.88 19.43 -2.13
C VAL A 23 37.18 19.96 -1.50
N ARG A 24 38.14 19.08 -1.18
CA ARG A 24 39.44 19.50 -0.62
C ARG A 24 40.22 20.32 -1.65
N GLU A 25 40.24 19.86 -2.89
CA GLU A 25 40.99 20.52 -3.96
C GLU A 25 40.34 21.85 -4.37
N ALA A 26 39.01 21.89 -4.52
CA ALA A 26 38.29 23.14 -4.79
C ALA A 26 38.53 24.21 -3.71
N ARG A 27 38.66 23.81 -2.44
CA ARG A 27 39.02 24.73 -1.34
C ARG A 27 40.44 25.23 -1.41
N ARG A 28 41.41 24.37 -1.78
CA ARG A 28 42.79 24.79 -2.01
C ARG A 28 42.88 25.84 -3.11
N ASN A 29 42.03 25.71 -4.13
CA ASN A 29 41.90 26.68 -5.22
C ASN A 29 41.05 27.93 -4.87
N GLY A 30 40.74 28.16 -3.59
CA GLY A 30 40.03 29.35 -3.13
C GLY A 30 38.52 29.37 -3.43
N THR A 31 37.92 28.25 -3.84
CA THR A 31 36.49 28.19 -4.15
C THR A 31 35.65 28.29 -2.87
N SER A 32 34.64 29.17 -2.86
CA SER A 32 33.75 29.34 -1.71
C SER A 32 32.90 28.10 -1.44
N LYS A 33 32.49 27.91 -0.18
CA LYS A 33 31.69 26.74 0.24
C LYS A 33 30.38 26.62 -0.54
N ASP A 34 29.73 27.75 -0.86
CA ASP A 34 28.45 27.73 -1.57
C ASP A 34 28.60 27.38 -3.05
N LYS A 35 29.66 27.87 -3.72
CA LYS A 35 30.00 27.44 -5.09
C LYS A 35 30.31 25.94 -5.16
N ILE A 36 31.03 25.41 -4.16
CA ILE A 36 31.30 23.96 -4.08
C ILE A 36 30.00 23.17 -3.95
N ARG A 37 29.05 23.62 -3.11
CA ARG A 37 27.74 22.94 -2.97
C ARG A 37 26.96 22.96 -4.28
N GLN A 38 26.93 24.09 -4.96
CA GLN A 38 26.24 24.24 -6.24
C GLN A 38 26.85 23.33 -7.30
N MET A 39 28.18 23.27 -7.38
CA MET A 39 28.87 22.38 -8.31
C MET A 39 28.64 20.90 -8.00
N LEU A 40 28.68 20.49 -6.72
CA LEU A 40 28.36 19.11 -6.36
C LEU A 40 26.94 18.73 -6.76
N ARG A 41 25.95 19.62 -6.60
CA ARG A 41 24.58 19.37 -7.07
C ARG A 41 24.53 19.19 -8.59
N ALA A 42 25.18 20.09 -9.34
CA ALA A 42 25.20 20.01 -10.79
C ALA A 42 25.88 18.72 -11.30
N VAL A 43 26.96 18.28 -10.65
CA VAL A 43 27.65 17.01 -10.98
C VAL A 43 26.78 15.79 -10.65
N ILE A 44 25.98 15.86 -9.59
CA ILE A 44 25.04 14.78 -9.21
C ILE A 44 23.84 14.73 -10.16
N GLU A 45 23.34 15.89 -10.58
CA GLU A 45 22.19 16.00 -11.49
C GLU A 45 22.56 15.60 -12.93
N GLU A 46 23.71 16.02 -13.44
CA GLU A 46 24.12 15.84 -14.84
C GLU A 46 25.57 15.32 -14.99
N PRO A 47 25.92 14.15 -14.41
CA PRO A 47 27.30 13.68 -14.34
C PRO A 47 27.98 13.53 -15.71
N GLU A 48 27.25 13.26 -16.80
CA GLU A 48 27.83 13.14 -18.14
C GLU A 48 28.58 14.41 -18.56
N LYS A 49 28.04 15.59 -18.22
CA LYS A 49 28.61 16.91 -18.56
C LYS A 49 29.91 17.19 -17.83
N TYR A 50 30.17 16.50 -16.72
CA TYR A 50 31.30 16.78 -15.84
C TYR A 50 32.39 15.70 -15.86
N SER A 51 32.23 14.62 -16.64
CA SER A 51 33.23 13.55 -16.80
C SER A 51 34.65 14.06 -17.09
N ARG A 52 34.78 15.14 -17.88
CA ARG A 52 36.07 15.77 -18.23
C ARG A 52 36.45 16.97 -17.35
N HIS A 53 35.69 17.26 -16.31
CA HIS A 53 35.92 18.43 -15.47
C HIS A 53 37.16 18.24 -14.59
N ALA A 54 38.12 19.16 -14.63
CA ALA A 54 39.44 19.01 -13.98
C ALA A 54 39.38 18.64 -12.48
N LEU A 55 38.39 19.14 -11.75
CA LEU A 55 38.22 18.88 -10.30
C LEU A 55 37.14 17.84 -9.94
N TYR A 56 36.18 17.59 -10.84
CA TYR A 56 34.98 16.81 -10.52
C TYR A 56 34.78 15.62 -11.48
N GLY A 57 35.69 15.43 -12.44
CA GLY A 57 35.64 14.36 -13.44
C GLY A 57 35.62 12.98 -12.84
N GLU A 58 36.53 12.69 -11.92
CA GLU A 58 36.54 11.39 -11.22
C GLU A 58 35.25 11.14 -10.42
N LEU A 59 34.68 12.18 -9.78
CA LEU A 59 33.41 12.06 -9.09
C LEU A 59 32.28 11.78 -10.08
N ALA A 60 32.26 12.47 -11.21
CA ALA A 60 31.26 12.31 -12.26
C ALA A 60 31.33 10.91 -12.88
N GLU A 61 32.53 10.43 -13.24
CA GLU A 61 32.75 9.06 -13.73
C GLU A 61 32.39 8.01 -12.67
N GLY A 62 32.77 8.25 -11.42
CA GLY A 62 32.38 7.42 -10.30
C GLY A 62 30.86 7.32 -10.15
N ILE A 63 30.12 8.41 -10.36
CA ILE A 63 28.66 8.44 -10.36
C ILE A 63 28.07 7.71 -11.57
N LEU A 64 28.65 7.85 -12.76
CA LEU A 64 28.20 7.16 -13.97
C LEU A 64 28.40 5.64 -13.88
N ALA A 65 29.47 5.20 -13.21
CA ALA A 65 29.79 3.81 -12.97
C ALA A 65 28.98 3.17 -11.84
N LEU A 66 28.13 3.93 -11.14
CA LEU A 66 27.28 3.41 -10.08
C LEU A 66 26.29 2.38 -10.61
N SER A 67 26.04 1.37 -9.78
CA SER A 67 24.90 0.50 -9.98
C SER A 67 23.61 1.34 -10.03
N PRO A 68 22.56 0.92 -10.75
CA PRO A 68 21.28 1.64 -10.78
C PRO A 68 20.73 1.97 -9.38
N ALA A 69 21.02 1.14 -8.38
CA ALA A 69 20.64 1.33 -6.98
C ALA A 69 21.39 2.47 -6.26
N GLU A 70 22.55 2.88 -6.77
CA GLU A 70 23.36 3.96 -6.19
C GLU A 70 23.22 5.28 -6.96
N LYS A 71 22.57 5.29 -8.13
CA LYS A 71 22.33 6.51 -8.88
C LYS A 71 21.43 7.48 -8.09
N PRO A 72 21.67 8.80 -8.20
CA PRO A 72 20.80 9.81 -7.61
C PRO A 72 19.36 9.64 -8.10
N PHE A 73 18.39 9.97 -7.25
CA PHE A 73 16.99 9.98 -7.68
C PHE A 73 16.80 10.98 -8.81
N GLN A 74 16.37 10.49 -9.96
CA GLN A 74 15.93 11.31 -11.08
C GLN A 74 14.42 11.08 -11.27
N PRO A 75 13.58 12.11 -11.09
CA PRO A 75 12.18 12.01 -11.41
C PRO A 75 12.01 11.84 -12.93
N ARG A 76 10.83 11.39 -13.35
CA ARG A 76 10.48 11.39 -14.78
C ARG A 76 10.50 12.83 -15.32
N GLU A 77 10.98 13.00 -16.55
CA GLU A 77 10.91 14.29 -17.26
C GLU A 77 9.45 14.74 -17.43
N GLU A 78 8.59 13.79 -17.80
CA GLU A 78 7.14 13.96 -17.84
C GLU A 78 6.44 13.01 -16.86
N LEU A 79 5.43 13.53 -16.16
CA LEU A 79 4.61 12.72 -15.29
C LEU A 79 4.03 11.53 -16.06
N ALA A 80 3.99 10.36 -15.43
CA ALA A 80 3.19 9.25 -15.93
C ALA A 80 1.75 9.73 -16.17
N PRO A 81 1.13 9.42 -17.31
CA PRO A 81 -0.22 9.87 -17.61
C PRO A 81 -1.20 9.34 -16.56
N PHE A 82 -2.12 10.18 -16.10
CA PHE A 82 -3.19 9.74 -15.21
C PHE A 82 -4.51 10.44 -15.52
N GLN A 83 -5.61 9.72 -15.32
CA GLN A 83 -6.96 10.23 -15.51
C GLN A 83 -7.62 10.53 -14.17
N ILE A 84 -8.36 11.63 -14.11
CA ILE A 84 -9.18 11.99 -12.95
C ILE A 84 -10.65 11.75 -13.33
N TRP A 85 -11.35 10.99 -12.51
CA TRP A 85 -12.80 10.82 -12.58
C TRP A 85 -13.44 11.61 -11.45
N GLY A 86 -14.35 12.52 -11.78
CA GLY A 86 -15.01 13.41 -10.82
C GLY A 86 -14.43 14.83 -10.79
N ASP A 87 -15.20 15.75 -10.21
CA ASP A 87 -14.89 17.17 -10.12
C ASP A 87 -14.73 17.61 -8.65
N GLY A 88 -14.02 18.71 -8.41
CA GLY A 88 -13.93 19.31 -7.07
C GLY A 88 -13.04 18.57 -6.07
N LEU A 89 -12.15 17.69 -6.54
CA LEU A 89 -11.20 16.96 -5.69
C LEU A 89 -10.22 17.91 -4.99
N ASP A 90 -9.79 17.52 -3.78
CA ASP A 90 -8.80 18.26 -3.00
C ASP A 90 -7.48 18.39 -3.79
N TYR A 91 -6.97 19.62 -3.93
CA TYR A 91 -5.71 19.90 -4.61
C TYR A 91 -4.54 19.11 -4.02
N LYS A 92 -4.57 18.81 -2.71
CA LYS A 92 -3.53 18.00 -2.05
C LYS A 92 -3.58 16.55 -2.49
N ALA A 93 -4.77 16.00 -2.74
CA ALA A 93 -4.91 14.63 -3.27
C ALA A 93 -4.37 14.56 -4.70
N ILE A 94 -4.64 15.60 -5.51
CA ILE A 94 -4.08 15.74 -6.86
C ILE A 94 -2.55 15.88 -6.80
N GLU A 95 -2.00 16.65 -5.86
CA GLU A 95 -0.56 16.77 -5.65
C GLU A 95 0.08 15.43 -5.26
N GLN A 96 -0.57 14.64 -4.40
CA GLN A 96 -0.13 13.28 -4.07
C GLN A 96 -0.08 12.38 -5.32
N MET A 97 -1.09 12.46 -6.19
CA MET A 97 -1.09 11.71 -7.45
C MET A 97 0.03 12.18 -8.40
N LYS A 98 0.27 13.49 -8.53
CA LYS A 98 1.38 14.04 -9.32
C LYS A 98 2.74 13.59 -8.79
N ASN A 99 2.91 13.55 -7.47
CA ASN A 99 4.11 13.04 -6.82
C ASN A 99 4.32 11.54 -7.08
N ALA A 100 3.24 10.76 -7.10
CA ALA A 100 3.30 9.34 -7.45
C ALA A 100 3.63 9.14 -8.95
N ALA A 101 3.04 9.96 -9.82
CA ALA A 101 3.26 9.94 -11.25
C ALA A 101 4.66 10.45 -11.68
N SER A 102 5.39 11.15 -10.81
CA SER A 102 6.75 11.62 -11.10
C SER A 102 7.82 10.56 -10.83
N LEU A 103 7.47 9.45 -10.18
CA LEU A 103 8.41 8.38 -9.87
C LEU A 103 8.93 7.71 -11.15
N PRO A 104 10.22 7.35 -11.24
CA PRO A 104 10.79 6.70 -12.41
C PRO A 104 10.13 5.35 -12.73
N VAL A 105 9.58 4.68 -11.70
CA VAL A 105 8.88 3.39 -11.84
C VAL A 105 7.42 3.53 -12.28
N ALA A 106 6.83 4.73 -12.25
CA ALA A 106 5.44 4.95 -12.60
C ALA A 106 5.19 4.83 -14.12
N VAL A 107 4.09 4.19 -14.49
CA VAL A 107 3.68 3.96 -15.88
C VAL A 107 2.41 4.72 -16.24
N ARG A 108 1.38 4.60 -15.41
CA ARG A 108 0.11 5.33 -15.55
C ARG A 108 -0.64 5.34 -14.22
N GLY A 109 -1.68 6.14 -14.11
CA GLY A 109 -2.56 6.09 -12.94
C GLY A 109 -3.98 6.58 -13.17
N ALA A 110 -4.77 6.53 -12.12
CA ALA A 110 -6.13 7.06 -12.11
C ALA A 110 -6.49 7.60 -10.72
N MET A 111 -7.42 8.54 -10.68
CA MET A 111 -8.07 9.01 -9.45
C MET A 111 -9.57 8.79 -9.56
N MET A 112 -10.14 8.17 -8.54
CA MET A 112 -11.56 7.91 -8.40
C MET A 112 -12.30 9.18 -7.89
N PRO A 113 -13.62 9.27 -8.06
CA PRO A 113 -14.41 10.44 -7.63
C PRO A 113 -14.40 10.74 -6.13
N ASP A 114 -14.06 9.76 -5.31
CA ASP A 114 -13.95 9.86 -3.85
C ASP A 114 -12.51 10.16 -3.38
N ALA A 115 -11.61 10.51 -4.30
CA ALA A 115 -10.20 10.65 -3.98
C ALA A 115 -9.92 11.80 -2.98
N HIS A 116 -9.15 11.48 -1.95
CA HIS A 116 -8.80 12.40 -0.88
C HIS A 116 -7.41 12.10 -0.29
N VAL A 117 -6.93 13.03 0.53
CA VAL A 117 -5.56 12.98 1.08
C VAL A 117 -5.32 11.71 1.89
N GLY A 118 -4.26 10.98 1.51
CA GLY A 118 -3.78 9.79 2.21
C GLY A 118 -2.29 9.87 2.57
N TYR A 119 -1.62 8.72 2.59
CA TYR A 119 -0.16 8.61 2.77
C TYR A 119 0.50 8.08 1.50
N GLY A 120 1.38 8.86 0.86
CA GLY A 120 1.97 8.47 -0.42
C GLY A 120 0.95 8.66 -1.54
N LEU A 121 0.34 7.57 -2.02
CA LEU A 121 -0.79 7.62 -2.95
C LEU A 121 -2.05 8.16 -2.22
N PRO A 122 -2.88 9.01 -2.86
CA PRO A 122 -4.16 9.41 -2.29
C PRO A 122 -5.07 8.19 -2.11
N ILE A 123 -6.00 8.27 -1.15
CA ILE A 123 -7.13 7.33 -1.11
C ILE A 123 -8.01 7.63 -2.33
N GLY A 124 -8.59 6.61 -2.97
CA GLY A 124 -9.19 6.70 -4.30
C GLY A 124 -8.16 6.73 -5.44
N GLY A 125 -6.88 6.45 -5.16
CA GLY A 125 -5.81 6.48 -6.15
C GLY A 125 -5.48 5.09 -6.71
N VAL A 126 -5.14 5.05 -8.00
CA VAL A 126 -4.58 3.88 -8.69
C VAL A 126 -3.25 4.27 -9.34
N LEU A 127 -2.20 3.47 -9.12
CA LEU A 127 -0.89 3.68 -9.73
C LEU A 127 -0.33 2.36 -10.28
N ALA A 128 -0.06 2.34 -11.58
CA ALA A 128 0.66 1.26 -12.23
C ALA A 128 2.17 1.56 -12.23
N THR A 129 2.98 0.60 -11.82
CA THR A 129 4.45 0.69 -11.80
C THR A 129 5.10 -0.51 -12.49
N ARG A 130 6.32 -0.33 -12.99
CA ARG A 130 7.13 -1.44 -13.52
C ARG A 130 7.87 -2.15 -12.40
N ASN A 131 7.67 -3.46 -12.29
CA ASN A 131 8.45 -4.37 -11.43
C ASN A 131 8.74 -3.83 -10.02
N SER A 132 7.84 -3.03 -9.45
CA SER A 132 8.10 -2.27 -8.23
C SER A 132 6.83 -2.18 -7.43
N VAL A 133 6.93 -2.43 -6.13
CA VAL A 133 5.82 -2.35 -5.20
C VAL A 133 6.06 -1.24 -4.17
N ILE A 134 5.06 -0.40 -3.94
CA ILE A 134 5.08 0.73 -3.00
C ILE A 134 4.17 0.39 -1.82
N PRO A 135 4.72 0.02 -0.63
CA PRO A 135 3.91 -0.43 0.48
C PRO A 135 2.82 0.56 0.95
N TYR A 136 3.10 1.87 0.92
CA TYR A 136 2.10 2.88 1.28
C TYR A 136 1.05 3.16 0.19
N ALA A 137 1.33 2.77 -1.07
CA ALA A 137 0.36 2.79 -2.16
C ALA A 137 -0.55 1.55 -2.12
N VAL A 138 -0.12 0.45 -1.50
CA VAL A 138 -1.03 -0.64 -1.08
C VAL A 138 -1.91 -0.17 0.07
N GLY A 139 -1.31 0.48 1.07
CA GLY A 139 -2.00 0.99 2.26
C GLY A 139 -1.59 0.26 3.54
N VAL A 140 -1.85 0.91 4.68
CA VAL A 140 -1.46 0.37 5.99
C VAL A 140 -2.36 -0.76 6.46
N ASP A 141 -3.62 -0.78 6.03
CA ASP A 141 -4.52 -1.92 6.23
C ASP A 141 -4.56 -2.72 4.94
N ILE A 142 -3.59 -3.62 4.79
CA ILE A 142 -3.42 -4.45 3.59
C ILE A 142 -4.68 -5.28 3.38
N ALA A 143 -5.17 -5.28 2.15
CA ALA A 143 -6.38 -5.99 1.72
C ALA A 143 -7.63 -5.64 2.55
N CYS A 144 -7.72 -4.39 3.06
CA CYS A 144 -8.98 -3.84 3.55
C CYS A 144 -10.06 -4.03 2.47
N ARG A 145 -11.20 -4.56 2.87
CA ARG A 145 -12.23 -5.08 1.98
C ARG A 145 -13.63 -4.94 2.53
N MET A 146 -14.57 -5.00 1.61
CA MET A 146 -16.00 -5.12 1.91
C MET A 146 -16.43 -6.56 1.63
N LYS A 147 -17.26 -7.13 2.51
CA LYS A 147 -17.98 -8.37 2.24
C LYS A 147 -19.47 -8.16 2.51
N LEU A 148 -20.28 -8.45 1.52
CA LEU A 148 -21.74 -8.49 1.62
C LEU A 148 -22.20 -9.94 1.67
N THR A 149 -23.20 -10.25 2.47
CA THR A 149 -23.88 -11.54 2.45
C THR A 149 -25.38 -11.35 2.56
N VAL A 150 -26.10 -11.84 1.56
CA VAL A 150 -27.56 -11.92 1.55
C VAL A 150 -27.97 -13.15 2.35
N LEU A 151 -28.86 -12.97 3.33
CA LEU A 151 -29.24 -14.02 4.27
C LEU A 151 -30.60 -14.61 3.92
N ASP A 152 -30.75 -15.92 4.13
CA ASP A 152 -32.02 -16.64 4.06
C ASP A 152 -32.84 -16.37 5.34
N MET A 153 -33.28 -15.12 5.49
CA MET A 153 -33.99 -14.62 6.65
C MET A 153 -34.99 -13.55 6.21
N ASN A 154 -36.18 -13.58 6.81
CA ASN A 154 -37.21 -12.58 6.50
C ASN A 154 -36.67 -11.17 6.80
N PRO A 155 -36.63 -10.24 5.83
CA PRO A 155 -36.10 -8.89 6.02
C PRO A 155 -36.80 -8.08 7.12
N HIS A 156 -38.04 -8.44 7.47
CA HIS A 156 -38.80 -7.77 8.53
C HIS A 156 -38.11 -7.83 9.89
N VAL A 157 -37.22 -8.81 10.13
CA VAL A 157 -36.45 -8.91 11.38
C VAL A 157 -35.61 -7.67 11.68
N LEU A 158 -35.23 -6.90 10.65
CA LEU A 158 -34.51 -5.63 10.83
C LEU A 158 -35.31 -4.63 11.67
N ILE A 159 -36.65 -4.69 11.58
CA ILE A 159 -37.57 -3.81 12.28
C ILE A 159 -38.15 -4.51 13.52
N SER A 160 -38.53 -5.79 13.42
CA SER A 160 -39.17 -6.50 14.53
C SER A 160 -38.21 -7.00 15.60
N GLU A 161 -36.93 -7.23 15.28
CA GLU A 161 -35.94 -7.81 16.20
C GLU A 161 -34.56 -7.10 16.18
N PRO A 162 -34.48 -5.76 16.20
CA PRO A 162 -33.21 -5.04 16.08
C PRO A 162 -32.22 -5.38 17.21
N GLU A 163 -32.70 -5.59 18.44
CA GLU A 163 -31.85 -5.96 19.58
C GLU A 163 -31.19 -7.33 19.43
N ARG A 164 -31.86 -8.29 18.77
CA ARG A 164 -31.28 -9.60 18.46
C ARG A 164 -30.13 -9.44 17.48
N LEU A 165 -30.32 -8.66 16.42
CA LEU A 165 -29.29 -8.38 15.42
C LEU A 165 -28.09 -7.66 16.05
N ILE A 166 -28.32 -6.63 16.85
CA ILE A 166 -27.27 -5.88 17.57
C ILE A 166 -26.50 -6.80 18.52
N THR A 167 -27.20 -7.65 19.27
CA THR A 167 -26.58 -8.62 20.19
C THR A 167 -25.65 -9.57 19.44
N VAL A 168 -26.12 -10.16 18.35
CA VAL A 168 -25.30 -11.07 17.54
C VAL A 168 -24.04 -10.37 16.99
N LEU A 169 -24.14 -9.13 16.51
CA LEU A 169 -22.95 -8.40 16.07
C LEU A 169 -21.95 -8.17 17.21
N ARG A 170 -22.42 -7.85 18.41
CA ARG A 170 -21.54 -7.60 19.57
C ARG A 170 -20.87 -8.88 20.08
N GLU A 171 -21.54 -10.01 19.95
CA GLU A 171 -21.04 -11.31 20.42
C GLU A 171 -20.11 -11.96 19.38
N GLU A 172 -20.49 -11.90 18.11
CA GLU A 172 -19.83 -12.60 17.01
C GLU A 172 -18.83 -11.75 16.22
N THR A 173 -18.55 -10.53 16.64
CA THR A 173 -17.35 -9.80 16.25
C THR A 173 -16.86 -8.92 17.40
N ARG A 174 -15.66 -8.34 17.27
CA ARG A 174 -15.07 -7.43 18.25
C ARG A 174 -14.61 -6.14 17.58
N PHE A 175 -15.01 -5.03 18.19
CA PHE A 175 -14.61 -3.69 17.77
C PHE A 175 -13.49 -3.15 18.68
N GLY A 176 -12.74 -2.19 18.16
CA GLY A 176 -11.65 -1.52 18.87
C GLY A 176 -10.25 -1.99 18.49
N LYS A 177 -9.28 -1.12 18.76
CA LYS A 177 -7.86 -1.40 18.50
C LYS A 177 -7.36 -2.48 19.47
N GLY A 178 -6.74 -3.53 18.93
CA GLY A 178 -6.20 -4.62 19.74
C GLY A 178 -7.25 -5.64 20.22
N ALA A 179 -8.52 -5.48 19.79
CA ALA A 179 -9.57 -6.45 20.04
C ALA A 179 -9.14 -7.85 19.60
N ASN A 180 -9.48 -8.85 20.41
CA ASN A 180 -9.14 -10.25 20.20
C ASN A 180 -10.22 -11.17 20.77
N PHE A 181 -10.18 -12.44 20.40
CA PHE A 181 -10.95 -13.50 21.02
C PHE A 181 -10.08 -14.28 22.01
N ARG A 182 -10.65 -14.59 23.19
CA ARG A 182 -10.00 -15.48 24.17
C ARG A 182 -9.87 -16.91 23.66
N LYS A 183 -10.90 -17.37 22.93
CA LYS A 183 -10.89 -18.63 22.19
C LYS A 183 -10.71 -18.26 20.72
N PRO A 184 -9.54 -18.49 20.12
CA PRO A 184 -9.28 -18.16 18.72
C PRO A 184 -10.33 -18.83 17.81
N ARG A 185 -10.65 -18.17 16.70
CA ARG A 185 -11.50 -18.75 15.66
C ARG A 185 -10.66 -19.61 14.74
N GLU A 186 -11.28 -20.65 14.21
CA GLU A 186 -10.65 -21.56 13.26
C GLU A 186 -10.97 -21.13 11.83
N HIS A 187 -9.96 -21.18 10.97
CA HIS A 187 -10.07 -21.01 9.53
C HIS A 187 -8.80 -21.55 8.87
N ALA A 188 -8.92 -22.12 7.67
CA ALA A 188 -7.80 -22.73 6.95
C ALA A 188 -6.62 -21.77 6.68
N VAL A 189 -6.82 -20.45 6.78
CA VAL A 189 -5.75 -19.45 6.63
C VAL A 189 -4.70 -19.57 7.74
N MET A 190 -5.08 -20.12 8.90
CA MET A 190 -4.15 -20.35 10.00
C MET A 190 -3.26 -21.58 9.76
N ASP A 191 -3.63 -22.43 8.80
CA ASP A 191 -2.84 -23.59 8.36
C ASP A 191 -1.90 -23.27 7.18
N GLU A 192 -2.05 -22.10 6.55
CA GLU A 192 -1.13 -21.62 5.51
C GLU A 192 0.30 -21.40 6.05
N ASP A 193 1.25 -21.22 5.14
CA ASP A 193 2.64 -20.94 5.51
C ASP A 193 2.81 -19.51 6.03
N TRP A 194 2.69 -19.34 7.35
CA TRP A 194 3.01 -18.10 8.03
C TRP A 194 4.52 -17.84 8.11
N SER A 195 5.38 -18.74 7.62
CA SER A 195 6.83 -18.57 7.64
C SER A 195 7.42 -18.01 6.34
N VAL A 196 6.57 -17.58 5.39
CA VAL A 196 6.97 -16.85 4.17
C VAL A 196 7.92 -15.69 4.46
N THR A 197 7.82 -15.07 5.64
CA THR A 197 8.78 -14.10 6.15
C THR A 197 8.94 -14.21 7.67
N GLN A 198 10.05 -13.73 8.22
CA GLN A 198 10.24 -13.73 9.67
C GLN A 198 9.18 -12.89 10.40
N ILE A 199 8.71 -11.79 9.80
CA ILE A 199 7.68 -10.95 10.41
C ILE A 199 6.32 -11.65 10.44
N THR A 200 5.90 -12.31 9.35
CA THR A 200 4.63 -13.05 9.32
C THR A 200 4.66 -14.20 10.32
N ARG A 201 5.80 -14.90 10.45
CA ARG A 201 5.97 -15.99 11.43
C ARG A 201 5.71 -15.52 12.85
N ASN A 202 6.30 -14.38 13.20
CA ASN A 202 6.16 -13.78 14.53
C ASN A 202 4.76 -13.21 14.79
N LEU A 203 3.97 -12.98 13.73
CA LEU A 203 2.63 -12.42 13.81
C LEU A 203 1.52 -13.46 13.84
N LYS A 204 1.80 -14.75 13.63
CA LYS A 204 0.79 -15.81 13.53
C LYS A 204 -0.16 -15.84 14.73
N ASP A 205 0.35 -15.89 15.95
CA ASP A 205 -0.50 -15.96 17.16
C ASP A 205 -1.36 -14.69 17.33
N LYS A 206 -0.79 -13.54 16.98
CA LYS A 206 -1.52 -12.27 17.01
C LYS A 206 -2.64 -12.29 15.98
N ALA A 207 -2.36 -12.72 14.76
CA ALA A 207 -3.35 -12.87 13.70
C ALA A 207 -4.47 -13.81 14.14
N TRP A 208 -4.11 -14.99 14.67
CA TRP A 208 -5.10 -15.95 15.15
C TRP A 208 -6.02 -15.36 16.23
N SER A 209 -5.46 -14.63 17.19
CA SER A 209 -6.24 -13.99 18.25
C SER A 209 -7.19 -12.89 17.73
N GLN A 210 -6.87 -12.29 16.57
CA GLN A 210 -7.64 -11.20 15.96
C GLN A 210 -8.56 -11.67 14.82
N LEU A 211 -8.53 -12.95 14.47
CA LEU A 211 -9.32 -13.50 13.37
C LEU A 211 -10.81 -13.44 13.69
N GLY A 212 -11.59 -12.88 12.77
CA GLY A 212 -13.02 -12.63 12.92
C GLY A 212 -13.37 -11.36 13.70
N THR A 213 -12.43 -10.41 13.84
CA THR A 213 -12.68 -9.12 14.49
C THR A 213 -12.92 -8.00 13.48
N SER A 214 -13.84 -7.08 13.77
CA SER A 214 -14.10 -5.90 12.93
C SER A 214 -12.95 -4.90 13.01
N GLY A 215 -12.46 -4.64 14.23
CA GLY A 215 -11.48 -3.60 14.47
C GLY A 215 -12.04 -2.22 14.78
N GLY A 216 -11.31 -1.18 14.42
CA GLY A 216 -11.69 0.21 14.64
C GLY A 216 -11.20 1.10 13.50
N GLY A 217 -11.38 2.41 13.60
CA GLY A 217 -11.23 3.32 12.47
C GLY A 217 -12.56 3.40 11.71
N ASN A 218 -12.51 3.30 10.38
CA ASN A 218 -13.68 3.26 9.50
C ASN A 218 -14.30 1.85 9.37
N HIS A 219 -13.86 0.87 10.17
CA HIS A 219 -14.37 -0.51 10.08
C HIS A 219 -15.71 -0.65 10.77
N PHE A 220 -16.64 -1.36 10.14
CA PHE A 220 -17.98 -1.60 10.63
C PHE A 220 -18.49 -2.98 10.23
N VAL A 221 -19.53 -3.43 10.91
CA VAL A 221 -20.37 -4.57 10.50
C VAL A 221 -21.80 -4.18 10.78
N GLU A 222 -22.66 -4.26 9.79
CA GLU A 222 -24.04 -3.78 9.88
C GLU A 222 -25.01 -4.66 9.11
N PHE A 223 -26.27 -4.62 9.51
CA PHE A 223 -27.37 -5.17 8.75
C PHE A 223 -28.04 -4.08 7.94
N GLY A 224 -28.43 -4.42 6.72
CA GLY A 224 -29.21 -3.56 5.84
C GLY A 224 -30.20 -4.36 5.01
N LEU A 225 -31.01 -3.66 4.22
CA LEU A 225 -31.85 -4.28 3.20
C LEU A 225 -31.22 -4.08 1.83
N ILE A 226 -31.19 -5.15 1.05
CA ILE A 226 -30.88 -5.10 -0.38
C ILE A 226 -32.14 -5.46 -1.16
N HIS A 227 -32.39 -4.75 -2.27
CA HIS A 227 -33.52 -4.98 -3.14
C HIS A 227 -33.04 -5.43 -4.52
N PHE A 228 -33.53 -6.58 -4.96
CA PHE A 228 -33.34 -7.10 -6.31
C PHE A 228 -34.63 -6.82 -7.10
N ALA A 229 -34.51 -6.00 -8.15
CA ALA A 229 -35.65 -5.67 -9.02
C ALA A 229 -35.98 -6.81 -10.00
N GLU A 230 -34.97 -7.59 -10.38
CA GLU A 230 -35.06 -8.75 -11.25
C GLU A 230 -34.15 -9.88 -10.72
N ALA A 231 -34.27 -11.08 -11.30
CA ALA A 231 -33.46 -12.21 -10.88
C ALA A 231 -31.99 -12.00 -11.32
N GLU A 232 -31.08 -11.87 -10.36
CA GLU A 232 -29.66 -11.59 -10.60
C GLU A 232 -28.80 -12.33 -9.59
N LEU A 233 -27.60 -12.78 -10.00
CA LEU A 233 -26.65 -13.49 -9.13
C LEU A 233 -27.25 -14.72 -8.40
N GLY A 234 -28.28 -15.34 -8.99
CA GLY A 234 -29.00 -16.48 -8.40
C GLY A 234 -30.00 -16.10 -7.29
N ILE A 235 -30.34 -14.82 -7.15
CA ILE A 235 -31.32 -14.30 -6.20
C ILE A 235 -32.57 -13.85 -6.97
N GLU A 236 -33.74 -14.27 -6.50
CA GLU A 236 -35.04 -13.87 -7.07
C GLU A 236 -35.40 -12.41 -6.75
N PRO A 237 -36.32 -11.78 -7.50
CA PRO A 237 -36.76 -10.42 -7.20
C PRO A 237 -37.35 -10.32 -5.79
N GLY A 238 -36.95 -9.30 -5.04
CA GLY A 238 -37.41 -9.11 -3.66
C GLY A 238 -36.47 -8.28 -2.80
N SER A 239 -36.88 -8.07 -1.55
CA SER A 239 -36.07 -7.42 -0.53
C SER A 239 -35.53 -8.46 0.43
N TYR A 240 -34.24 -8.39 0.73
CA TYR A 240 -33.54 -9.38 1.56
C TYR A 240 -32.76 -8.68 2.67
N LEU A 241 -32.63 -9.36 3.81
CA LEU A 241 -31.67 -8.95 4.83
C LEU A 241 -30.25 -9.24 4.33
N ALA A 242 -29.37 -8.25 4.45
CA ALA A 242 -27.97 -8.39 4.12
C ALA A 242 -27.09 -8.00 5.31
N LEU A 243 -25.98 -8.73 5.48
CA LEU A 243 -24.88 -8.41 6.38
C LEU A 243 -23.75 -7.81 5.55
N LEU A 244 -23.36 -6.58 5.87
CA LEU A 244 -22.21 -5.90 5.27
C LEU A 244 -21.11 -5.74 6.32
N SER A 245 -19.88 -6.09 5.97
CA SER A 245 -18.71 -5.82 6.80
C SER A 245 -17.64 -5.07 6.03
N HIS A 246 -17.01 -4.12 6.72
CA HIS A 246 -15.80 -3.42 6.31
C HIS A 246 -14.69 -3.71 7.33
N SER A 247 -13.66 -4.44 6.91
CA SER A 247 -12.50 -4.75 7.73
C SER A 247 -11.30 -5.08 6.86
N GLY A 248 -10.22 -5.58 7.45
CA GLY A 248 -8.98 -5.86 6.73
C GLY A 248 -8.09 -6.84 7.48
N SER A 249 -6.79 -6.78 7.22
CA SER A 249 -5.78 -7.69 7.79
C SER A 249 -5.35 -7.35 9.22
N ARG A 250 -6.07 -6.42 9.86
CA ARG A 250 -6.00 -6.11 11.30
C ARG A 250 -4.58 -5.68 11.73
N GLY A 251 -4.23 -5.92 12.99
CA GLY A 251 -2.92 -5.60 13.53
C GLY A 251 -1.74 -6.21 12.76
N PRO A 252 -1.80 -7.50 12.34
CA PRO A 252 -0.77 -8.12 11.52
C PRO A 252 -0.48 -7.35 10.23
N GLY A 253 -1.52 -7.02 9.45
CA GLY A 253 -1.38 -6.25 8.22
C GLY A 253 -0.68 -4.92 8.40
N ALA A 254 -1.10 -4.15 9.40
CA ALA A 254 -0.46 -2.88 9.75
C ALA A 254 1.00 -3.05 10.16
N MET A 255 1.37 -4.14 10.84
CA MET A 255 2.76 -4.41 11.20
C MET A 255 3.61 -4.80 9.99
N VAL A 256 3.06 -5.60 9.06
CA VAL A 256 3.71 -5.93 7.78
C VAL A 256 3.93 -4.68 6.94
N ALA A 257 2.88 -3.87 6.72
CA ALA A 257 2.99 -2.63 5.95
C ALA A 257 4.04 -1.67 6.53
N ASN A 258 4.07 -1.49 7.85
CA ASN A 258 5.05 -0.64 8.51
C ASN A 258 6.50 -1.17 8.40
N HIS A 259 6.69 -2.49 8.46
CA HIS A 259 8.00 -3.11 8.32
C HIS A 259 8.57 -2.86 6.92
N TYR A 260 7.81 -3.23 5.88
CA TYR A 260 8.27 -3.10 4.50
C TYR A 260 8.28 -1.65 4.00
N SER A 261 7.47 -0.76 4.59
CA SER A 261 7.62 0.69 4.36
C SER A 261 8.96 1.23 4.83
N LYS A 262 9.53 0.68 5.92
CA LYS A 262 10.88 1.06 6.38
C LYS A 262 11.94 0.48 5.47
N ALA A 263 11.78 -0.78 5.05
CA ALA A 263 12.67 -1.41 4.07
C ALA A 263 12.70 -0.63 2.75
N ALA A 264 11.54 -0.28 2.21
CA ALA A 264 11.42 0.52 0.99
C ALA A 264 12.16 1.86 1.10
N ARG A 265 12.01 2.58 2.22
CA ARG A 265 12.76 3.84 2.46
C ARG A 265 14.27 3.62 2.54
N ALA A 266 14.70 2.49 3.10
CA ALA A 266 16.12 2.14 3.17
C ALA A 266 16.68 1.77 1.78
N ALA A 267 15.86 1.09 0.96
CA ALA A 267 16.18 0.74 -0.43
C ALA A 267 16.23 1.97 -1.37
N GLN A 268 15.57 3.07 -1.00
CA GLN A 268 15.55 4.32 -1.77
C GLN A 268 16.26 5.48 -1.03
N PRO A 269 17.57 5.39 -0.75
CA PRO A 269 18.29 6.36 0.09
C PRO A 269 18.41 7.77 -0.53
N HIS A 270 18.24 7.87 -1.86
CA HIS A 270 18.31 9.12 -2.62
C HIS A 270 16.95 9.76 -2.87
N LEU A 271 15.85 9.11 -2.48
CA LEU A 271 14.50 9.64 -2.66
C LEU A 271 14.30 10.89 -1.78
N PRO A 272 13.83 12.02 -2.35
CA PRO A 272 13.53 13.22 -1.58
C PRO A 272 12.59 12.93 -0.41
N THR A 273 12.85 13.53 0.75
CA THR A 273 12.10 13.27 1.99
C THR A 273 10.58 13.42 1.84
N HIS A 274 10.13 14.39 1.04
CA HIS A 274 8.70 14.63 0.79
C HIS A 274 8.03 13.49 0.00
N LEU A 275 8.80 12.74 -0.81
CA LEU A 275 8.35 11.54 -1.52
C LEU A 275 8.58 10.26 -0.71
N GLY A 276 9.04 10.33 0.55
CA GLY A 276 9.42 9.13 1.29
C GLY A 276 8.29 8.12 1.53
N HIS A 277 7.01 8.54 1.49
CA HIS A 277 5.85 7.62 1.50
C HIS A 277 5.62 6.93 0.16
N LEU A 278 6.36 7.28 -0.89
CA LEU A 278 6.32 6.67 -2.22
C LEU A 278 7.57 5.80 -2.48
N ALA A 279 8.37 5.54 -1.45
CA ALA A 279 9.49 4.62 -1.57
C ALA A 279 8.99 3.22 -1.98
N TRP A 280 9.70 2.60 -2.90
CA TRP A 280 9.35 1.30 -3.47
C TRP A 280 10.42 0.25 -3.22
N LEU A 281 10.00 -1.00 -3.34
CA LEU A 281 10.85 -2.18 -3.41
C LEU A 281 10.77 -2.73 -4.83
N ASP A 282 11.92 -3.06 -5.40
CA ASP A 282 12.01 -3.80 -6.66
C ASP A 282 11.57 -5.24 -6.41
N LEU A 283 10.70 -5.81 -7.25
CA LEU A 283 10.18 -7.16 -7.06
C LEU A 283 11.22 -8.27 -7.32
N ASP A 284 12.36 -7.96 -7.92
CA ASP A 284 13.48 -8.89 -8.04
C ASP A 284 14.40 -8.87 -6.79
N SER A 285 14.20 -7.92 -5.88
CA SER A 285 14.94 -7.85 -4.62
C SER A 285 14.37 -8.79 -3.55
N GLU A 286 15.21 -9.24 -2.61
CA GLU A 286 14.79 -10.06 -1.47
C GLU A 286 13.66 -9.39 -0.69
N ASP A 287 13.79 -8.10 -0.36
CA ASP A 287 12.75 -7.34 0.36
C ASP A 287 11.46 -7.22 -0.47
N GLY A 288 11.55 -7.06 -1.79
CA GLY A 288 10.38 -6.98 -2.67
C GLY A 288 9.62 -8.29 -2.75
N GLN A 289 10.31 -9.41 -2.94
CA GLN A 289 9.72 -10.75 -2.93
C GLN A 289 9.12 -11.09 -1.57
N ALA A 290 9.83 -10.78 -0.48
CA ALA A 290 9.35 -10.99 0.88
C ALA A 290 8.11 -10.14 1.18
N TYR A 291 8.09 -8.86 0.77
CA TYR A 291 6.90 -8.03 0.93
C TYR A 291 5.73 -8.58 0.12
N TRP A 292 5.94 -8.98 -1.13
CA TRP A 292 4.89 -9.53 -1.98
C TRP A 292 4.25 -10.76 -1.34
N ALA A 293 5.06 -11.74 -0.90
CA ALA A 293 4.57 -12.94 -0.22
C ALA A 293 3.82 -12.60 1.09
N ALA A 294 4.34 -11.66 1.88
CA ALA A 294 3.65 -11.23 3.10
C ALA A 294 2.35 -10.49 2.81
N MET A 295 2.29 -9.67 1.75
CA MET A 295 1.10 -8.95 1.31
C MET A 295 0.01 -9.92 0.86
N GLU A 296 0.34 -10.93 0.06
CA GLU A 296 -0.58 -11.99 -0.38
C GLU A 296 -1.17 -12.75 0.82
N LEU A 297 -0.34 -13.18 1.78
CA LEU A 297 -0.81 -13.81 3.01
C LEU A 297 -1.75 -12.90 3.81
N MET A 298 -1.48 -11.60 3.90
CA MET A 298 -2.40 -10.64 4.52
C MET A 298 -3.69 -10.47 3.73
N GLY A 299 -3.65 -10.63 2.40
CA GLY A 299 -4.80 -10.74 1.53
C GLY A 299 -5.72 -11.90 1.91
N HIS A 300 -5.16 -13.11 1.98
CA HIS A 300 -5.90 -14.31 2.40
C HIS A 300 -6.45 -14.17 3.83
N TYR A 301 -5.64 -13.65 4.75
CA TYR A 301 -6.06 -13.42 6.14
C TYR A 301 -7.21 -12.41 6.24
N ALA A 302 -7.19 -11.33 5.45
CA ALA A 302 -8.31 -10.38 5.41
C ALA A 302 -9.59 -11.07 4.91
N ALA A 303 -9.53 -11.87 3.83
CA ALA A 303 -10.68 -12.64 3.35
C ALA A 303 -11.24 -13.58 4.43
N ALA A 304 -10.35 -14.34 5.08
CA ALA A 304 -10.70 -15.24 6.18
C ALA A 304 -11.31 -14.50 7.38
N ASN A 305 -10.83 -13.30 7.71
CA ASN A 305 -11.38 -12.49 8.78
C ASN A 305 -12.86 -12.16 8.52
N HIS A 306 -13.20 -11.77 7.28
CA HIS A 306 -14.58 -11.53 6.88
C HIS A 306 -15.41 -12.83 6.83
N ALA A 307 -14.85 -13.93 6.32
CA ALA A 307 -15.51 -15.23 6.33
C ALA A 307 -15.89 -15.66 7.77
N CYS A 308 -14.96 -15.54 8.72
CA CYS A 308 -15.24 -15.82 10.13
C CYS A 308 -16.32 -14.91 10.71
N ILE A 309 -16.35 -13.61 10.39
CA ILE A 309 -17.43 -12.71 10.87
C ILE A 309 -18.78 -13.20 10.33
N HIS A 310 -18.88 -13.41 9.02
CA HIS A 310 -20.13 -13.74 8.34
C HIS A 310 -20.66 -15.12 8.74
N ASP A 311 -19.79 -16.12 8.83
CA ASP A 311 -20.15 -17.48 9.23
C ASP A 311 -20.67 -17.52 10.66
N HIS A 312 -19.98 -16.85 11.59
CA HIS A 312 -20.37 -16.83 12.98
C HIS A 312 -21.70 -16.09 13.20
N VAL A 313 -21.87 -14.92 12.57
CA VAL A 313 -23.13 -14.17 12.62
C VAL A 313 -24.28 -14.98 12.04
N SER A 314 -24.08 -15.63 10.88
CA SER A 314 -25.12 -16.45 10.24
C SER A 314 -25.51 -17.66 11.09
N ARG A 315 -24.52 -18.35 11.69
CA ARG A 315 -24.76 -19.47 12.60
C ARG A 315 -25.51 -19.04 13.86
N ALA A 316 -25.13 -17.93 14.48
CA ALA A 316 -25.80 -17.40 15.66
C ALA A 316 -27.25 -16.98 15.39
N LEU A 317 -27.53 -16.52 14.16
CA LEU A 317 -28.88 -16.21 13.71
C LEU A 317 -29.70 -17.44 13.27
N GLY A 318 -29.06 -18.60 13.07
CA GLY A 318 -29.71 -19.81 12.55
C GLY A 318 -30.11 -19.71 11.08
N THR A 319 -29.38 -18.93 10.28
CA THR A 319 -29.65 -18.71 8.84
C THR A 319 -28.46 -19.14 7.98
N LYS A 320 -28.66 -19.13 6.67
CA LYS A 320 -27.66 -19.46 5.64
C LYS A 320 -27.43 -18.25 4.74
N ALA A 321 -26.26 -18.21 4.14
CA ALA A 321 -25.98 -17.28 3.05
C ALA A 321 -26.69 -17.76 1.77
N LEU A 322 -27.46 -16.88 1.13
CA LEU A 322 -27.99 -17.07 -0.22
C LEU A 322 -26.96 -16.64 -1.28
N LEU A 323 -26.29 -15.53 -1.01
CA LEU A 323 -25.27 -14.94 -1.87
C LEU A 323 -24.21 -14.28 -0.98
N SER A 324 -22.94 -14.40 -1.36
CA SER A 324 -21.85 -13.63 -0.77
C SER A 324 -21.01 -12.99 -1.87
N VAL A 325 -20.72 -11.71 -1.71
CA VAL A 325 -19.85 -10.95 -2.63
C VAL A 325 -18.82 -10.21 -1.78
N GLU A 326 -17.58 -10.17 -2.24
CA GLU A 326 -16.53 -9.39 -1.58
C GLU A 326 -15.59 -8.75 -2.58
N ASN A 327 -15.00 -7.62 -2.20
CA ASN A 327 -13.99 -6.95 -2.99
C ASN A 327 -13.05 -6.16 -2.07
N HIS A 328 -11.74 -6.22 -2.34
CA HIS A 328 -10.73 -5.51 -1.56
C HIS A 328 -10.21 -4.28 -2.29
N HIS A 329 -9.99 -3.20 -1.55
CA HIS A 329 -9.70 -1.87 -2.09
C HIS A 329 -8.33 -1.29 -1.72
N ASN A 330 -7.52 -2.05 -0.98
CA ASN A 330 -6.15 -1.68 -0.58
C ASN A 330 -5.20 -2.83 -0.90
N PHE A 331 -4.70 -2.91 -2.12
CA PHE A 331 -3.84 -4.02 -2.53
C PHE A 331 -2.97 -3.66 -3.75
N ALA A 332 -2.04 -4.54 -4.11
CA ALA A 332 -1.34 -4.48 -5.38
C ALA A 332 -1.53 -5.78 -6.15
N TRP A 333 -1.70 -5.69 -7.46
CA TRP A 333 -1.91 -6.85 -8.33
C TRP A 333 -0.91 -6.84 -9.48
N LYS A 334 -0.52 -8.02 -9.95
CA LYS A 334 0.17 -8.18 -11.22
C LYS A 334 -0.86 -8.26 -12.34
N GLU A 335 -0.84 -7.32 -13.26
CA GLU A 335 -1.77 -7.26 -14.38
C GLU A 335 -1.03 -6.95 -15.68
N THR A 336 -1.44 -7.57 -16.78
CA THR A 336 -0.85 -7.30 -18.10
C THR A 336 -1.63 -6.19 -18.80
N TYR A 337 -0.97 -5.10 -19.14
CA TYR A 337 -1.52 -3.99 -19.93
C TYR A 337 -0.61 -3.73 -21.12
N ASP A 338 -1.21 -3.67 -22.32
CA ASP A 338 -0.48 -3.41 -23.58
C ASP A 338 0.72 -4.36 -23.81
N GLY A 339 0.61 -5.60 -23.32
CA GLY A 339 1.66 -6.62 -23.41
C GLY A 339 2.78 -6.53 -22.36
N GLU A 340 2.69 -5.59 -21.42
CA GLU A 340 3.64 -5.41 -20.31
C GLU A 340 2.99 -5.84 -18.98
N GLU A 341 3.68 -6.67 -18.19
CA GLU A 341 3.26 -6.95 -16.80
C GLU A 341 3.57 -5.74 -15.92
N LEU A 342 2.53 -5.23 -15.26
CA LEU A 342 2.58 -4.06 -14.38
C LEU A 342 2.11 -4.42 -12.98
N ILE A 343 2.59 -3.66 -12.00
CA ILE A 343 2.14 -3.74 -10.62
C ILE A 343 1.13 -2.62 -10.37
N ILE A 344 -0.13 -3.00 -10.24
CA ILE A 344 -1.25 -2.08 -10.11
C ILE A 344 -1.57 -1.90 -8.64
N HIS A 345 -1.23 -0.74 -8.09
CA HIS A 345 -1.57 -0.37 -6.71
C HIS A 345 -2.95 0.26 -6.73
N ARG A 346 -3.88 -0.25 -5.90
CA ARG A 346 -5.16 0.41 -5.66
C ARG A 346 -5.30 0.68 -4.17
N LYS A 347 -5.61 1.93 -3.83
CA LYS A 347 -5.79 2.39 -2.46
C LYS A 347 -7.10 3.13 -2.31
N GLY A 348 -8.05 2.54 -1.61
CA GLY A 348 -9.44 2.97 -1.66
C GLY A 348 -10.02 2.90 -3.07
N ALA A 349 -9.58 1.95 -3.90
CA ALA A 349 -10.10 1.73 -5.24
C ALA A 349 -10.21 0.22 -5.50
N THR A 350 -11.28 -0.23 -6.14
CA THR A 350 -11.55 -1.65 -6.38
C THR A 350 -11.20 -2.06 -7.81
N PRO A 351 -10.76 -3.31 -8.04
CA PRO A 351 -10.84 -3.93 -9.36
C PRO A 351 -12.30 -3.95 -9.85
N ALA A 352 -12.49 -3.70 -11.15
CA ALA A 352 -13.80 -3.60 -11.79
C ALA A 352 -13.82 -4.27 -13.18
N GLY A 353 -13.02 -5.33 -13.35
CA GLY A 353 -12.89 -6.11 -14.59
C GLY A 353 -13.18 -7.57 -14.34
#